data_AF-A0A4Y2ISX3-F1
#
_entry.id   AF-A0A4Y2ISX3-F1
#
_cell.length_a   1.000
_cell.length_b   1.000
_cell.length_c   1.000
_cell.angle_alpha   90.00
_cell.angle_beta   90.00
_cell.angle_gamma   90.00
#
_symmetry.space_group_name_H-M   'P 1'
#
loop_
_entity.id
_entity.type
_entity.pdbx_description
1 polymer ?
#
loop_
_entity_poly.entity_id
_entity_poly.type
_entity_poly.pdbx_seq_one_letter_code
_entity_poly.pdbx_strand_id
1 'polypeptide(L)'
;MRRFLKQNSTKEVSPVLITILGTTTPEAIKIWFVHQRLQQFIDRPRQCNKCFSFTHPSRVCDKANACYLCGAVHIGPCQQPEKCVNCNGSHNAKSRSCPFYIKEQKILELKCRNHITTGEARRIFQQNTAKYSETVKTMPAVTNLEDTINAKFETLLQAINDKFERQMAIFADMLQKSMDCICQNLCKIIAQFVDPSSSPVRKKKLFSNLHQMSGSVTSFDAGGSNASEDMPLG
;
A
#
# COMPACT_ATOMS: atom_id res chain seq x y z
N MET A 1 -8.93 -37.55 15.63
CA MET A 1 -8.36 -36.21 15.85
C MET A 1 -6.84 -36.30 15.74
N ARG A 2 -6.20 -35.72 14.72
CA ARG A 2 -4.72 -35.68 14.64
C ARG A 2 -4.24 -34.46 15.43
N ARG A 3 -3.41 -34.70 16.46
CA ARG A 3 -2.79 -33.65 17.27
C ARG A 3 -1.38 -33.40 16.74
N PHE A 4 -0.99 -32.13 16.64
CA PHE A 4 0.38 -31.76 16.33
C PHE A 4 1.06 -31.24 17.60
N LEU A 5 2.18 -31.84 17.98
CA LEU A 5 3.01 -31.32 19.06
C LEU A 5 3.87 -30.18 18.48
N LYS A 6 3.68 -28.96 18.98
CA LYS A 6 4.56 -27.84 18.66
C LYS A 6 5.82 -27.97 19.53
N GLN A 7 6.95 -28.35 18.92
CA GLN A 7 8.24 -28.31 19.61
C GLN A 7 8.52 -26.84 20.00
N ASN A 8 8.80 -26.59 21.27
CA ASN A 8 9.06 -25.27 21.90
C ASN A 8 7.84 -24.36 22.15
N SER A 9 6.68 -24.90 22.55
CA SER A 9 5.57 -24.11 23.12
C SER A 9 5.57 -24.21 24.65
N THR A 10 5.74 -23.08 25.34
CA THR A 10 5.57 -22.97 26.81
C THR A 10 4.12 -23.11 27.26
N LYS A 11 3.15 -23.12 26.33
CA LYS A 11 1.75 -23.45 26.61
C LYS A 11 1.44 -24.86 26.13
N GLU A 12 0.83 -25.68 26.99
CA GLU A 12 0.37 -27.06 26.75
C GLU A 12 -0.75 -27.19 25.68
N VAL A 13 -1.00 -26.17 24.86
CA VAL A 13 -2.09 -26.22 23.87
C VAL A 13 -1.55 -26.79 22.56
N SER A 14 -1.68 -28.11 22.40
CA SER A 14 -1.42 -28.78 21.13
C SER A 14 -2.47 -28.35 20.10
N PRO A 15 -2.10 -27.77 18.94
CA PRO A 15 -3.06 -27.46 17.90
C PRO A 15 -3.80 -28.73 17.42
N VAL A 16 -5.11 -28.60 17.28
CA VAL A 16 -6.01 -29.65 16.80
C VAL A 16 -6.37 -29.36 15.35
N LEU A 17 -6.20 -30.37 14.48
CA LEU A 17 -6.69 -30.28 13.11
C LEU A 17 -8.18 -30.58 13.06
N ILE A 18 -8.94 -29.64 12.50
CA ILE A 18 -10.38 -29.76 12.31
C ILE A 18 -10.62 -29.86 10.81
N THR A 19 -11.28 -30.94 10.39
CA THR A 19 -11.67 -31.15 8.99
C THR A 19 -13.14 -30.81 8.87
N ILE A 20 -13.46 -29.81 8.05
CA ILE A 20 -14.82 -29.37 7.78
C ILE A 20 -15.22 -29.93 6.43
N LEU A 21 -16.32 -30.66 6.38
CA LEU A 21 -16.90 -31.16 5.14
C LEU A 21 -17.82 -30.07 4.59
N GLY A 22 -17.35 -29.35 3.57
CA GLY A 22 -18.08 -28.25 2.96
C GLY A 22 -17.26 -27.53 1.90
N THR A 23 -17.89 -26.56 1.23
CA THR A 23 -17.25 -25.72 0.20
C THR A 23 -16.54 -24.50 0.79
N THR A 24 -16.90 -24.10 2.02
CA THR A 24 -16.35 -22.93 2.70
C THR A 24 -15.80 -23.30 4.08
N THR A 25 -14.77 -22.57 4.51
CA THR A 25 -14.20 -22.70 5.85
C THR A 25 -14.68 -21.52 6.70
N PRO A 26 -15.38 -21.72 7.82
CA PRO A 26 -15.80 -20.65 8.71
C PRO A 26 -14.58 -20.02 9.41
N GLU A 27 -14.67 -18.73 9.73
CA GLU A 27 -13.61 -18.02 10.46
C GLU A 27 -13.46 -18.52 11.90
N ALA A 28 -14.55 -18.98 12.49
CA ALA A 28 -14.60 -19.49 13.86
C ALA A 28 -15.61 -20.62 14.00
N ILE A 29 -15.41 -21.46 15.01
CA ILE A 29 -16.35 -22.51 15.39
C ILE A 29 -16.73 -22.34 16.85
N LYS A 30 -17.96 -22.73 17.18
CA LYS A 30 -18.42 -22.84 18.55
C LYS A 30 -18.40 -24.30 18.95
N ILE A 31 -17.62 -24.61 19.98
CA ILE A 31 -17.63 -25.94 20.62
C ILE A 31 -18.09 -25.73 22.06
N TRP A 32 -19.28 -26.23 22.40
CA TRP A 32 -19.93 -25.96 23.68
C TRP A 32 -20.08 -24.45 23.95
N PHE A 33 -19.43 -23.96 24.99
CA PHE A 33 -19.43 -22.54 25.41
C PHE A 33 -18.22 -21.77 24.89
N VAL A 34 -17.34 -22.41 24.10
CA VAL A 34 -16.10 -21.80 23.60
C VAL A 34 -16.28 -21.39 22.15
N HIS A 35 -15.94 -20.13 21.85
CA HIS A 35 -15.86 -19.61 20.49
C HIS A 35 -14.39 -19.51 20.08
N GLN A 36 -13.98 -20.34 19.13
CA GLN A 36 -12.58 -20.47 18.73
C GLN A 36 -12.40 -20.05 17.26
N ARG A 37 -11.54 -19.05 17.03
CA ARG A 37 -11.10 -18.70 15.67
C ARG A 37 -10.25 -19.82 15.09
N LEU A 38 -10.53 -20.17 13.84
CA LEU A 38 -9.77 -21.15 13.08
C LEU A 38 -8.56 -20.48 12.42
N GLN A 39 -7.47 -21.23 12.35
CA GLN A 39 -6.34 -20.89 11.47
C GLN A 39 -6.35 -21.86 10.29
N GLN A 40 -6.17 -21.32 9.09
CA GLN A 40 -6.05 -22.13 7.88
C GLN A 40 -4.84 -23.06 8.00
N PHE A 41 -5.07 -24.35 7.76
CA PHE A 41 -4.01 -25.35 7.74
C PHE A 41 -3.44 -25.47 6.33
N ILE A 42 -2.22 -24.98 6.14
CA ILE A 42 -1.49 -25.12 4.88
C ILE A 42 -0.67 -26.42 4.95
N ASP A 43 -0.97 -27.33 4.04
CA ASP A 43 -0.22 -28.58 3.89
C ASP A 43 1.27 -28.32 3.60
N ARG A 44 2.12 -29.26 3.99
CA ARG A 44 3.52 -29.27 3.56
C ARG A 44 3.61 -29.84 2.13
N PRO A 45 4.46 -29.26 1.25
CA PRO A 45 4.75 -29.80 -0.07
C PRO A 45 5.08 -31.28 0.00
N ARG A 46 4.29 -32.09 -0.72
CA ARG A 46 4.57 -33.52 -0.83
C ARG A 46 5.73 -33.71 -1.79
N GLN A 47 6.76 -34.37 -1.28
CA GLN A 47 7.95 -34.71 -2.03
C GLN A 47 7.98 -36.22 -2.26
N CYS A 48 8.39 -36.65 -3.46
CA CYS A 48 8.61 -38.05 -3.76
C CYS A 48 9.72 -38.62 -2.88
N ASN A 49 9.47 -39.74 -2.21
CA ASN A 49 10.45 -40.34 -1.30
C ASN A 49 11.60 -41.05 -2.05
N LYS A 50 11.44 -41.32 -3.36
CA LYS A 50 12.48 -41.97 -4.18
C LYS A 50 13.41 -40.96 -4.84
N CYS A 51 12.85 -39.99 -5.56
CA CYS A 51 13.62 -39.04 -6.37
C CYS A 51 13.59 -37.60 -5.86
N PHE A 52 12.91 -37.32 -4.75
CA PHE A 52 12.79 -36.00 -4.15
C PHE A 52 12.17 -34.90 -5.04
N SER A 53 11.49 -35.28 -6.12
CA SER A 53 10.73 -34.35 -6.95
C SER A 53 9.40 -33.98 -6.30
N PHE A 54 8.91 -32.77 -6.58
CA PHE A 54 7.60 -32.28 -6.14
C PHE A 54 6.49 -32.48 -7.18
N THR A 55 6.80 -33.04 -8.35
CA THR A 55 5.85 -33.13 -9.47
C THR A 55 4.91 -34.33 -9.37
N HIS A 56 5.31 -35.39 -8.68
CA HIS A 56 4.55 -36.64 -8.63
C HIS A 56 4.67 -37.30 -7.24
N PRO A 57 3.67 -38.10 -6.84
CA PRO A 57 3.74 -38.89 -5.62
C PRO A 57 4.66 -40.10 -5.78
N SER A 58 5.22 -40.59 -4.67
CA SER A 58 6.15 -41.73 -4.64
C SER A 58 5.62 -43.02 -5.30
N ARG A 59 4.30 -43.19 -5.37
CA ARG A 59 3.64 -44.37 -5.96
C ARG A 59 3.73 -44.42 -7.49
N VAL A 60 3.87 -43.27 -8.13
CA VAL A 60 3.96 -43.12 -9.61
C VAL A 60 5.42 -42.93 -10.04
N CYS A 61 6.37 -43.12 -9.11
CA CYS A 61 7.78 -42.88 -9.39
C CYS A 61 8.47 -44.15 -9.87
N ASP A 62 8.96 -44.09 -11.10
CA ASP A 62 9.72 -45.17 -11.76
C ASP A 62 11.24 -45.05 -11.53
N LYS A 63 11.69 -43.97 -10.89
CA LYS A 63 13.12 -43.74 -10.61
C LYS A 63 13.59 -44.59 -9.44
N ALA A 64 14.86 -44.96 -9.47
CA ALA A 64 15.56 -45.57 -8.34
C ALA A 64 15.64 -44.61 -7.13
N ASN A 65 15.90 -45.17 -5.95
CA ASN A 65 16.06 -44.39 -4.73
C ASN A 65 17.34 -43.54 -4.82
N ALA A 66 17.17 -42.23 -4.93
CA ALA A 66 18.24 -41.26 -4.85
C ALA A 66 18.63 -41.00 -3.38
N CYS A 67 19.84 -40.53 -3.16
CA CYS A 67 20.27 -40.02 -1.87
C CYS A 67 19.70 -38.62 -1.64
N TYR A 68 19.17 -38.34 -0.45
CA TYR A 68 18.62 -37.02 -0.12
C TYR A 68 19.71 -35.96 0.04
N LEU A 69 20.96 -36.34 0.33
CA LEU A 69 22.08 -35.42 0.52
C LEU A 69 22.65 -34.96 -0.83
N CYS A 70 22.99 -35.89 -1.73
CA CYS A 70 23.71 -35.57 -2.98
C CYS A 70 22.88 -35.77 -4.26
N GLY A 71 21.69 -36.35 -4.17
CA GLY A 71 20.81 -36.61 -5.32
C GLY A 71 21.23 -37.79 -6.21
N ALA A 72 22.40 -38.39 -6.01
CA ALA A 72 22.87 -39.55 -6.75
C ALA A 72 22.32 -40.87 -6.18
N VAL A 73 22.27 -41.91 -7.01
CA VAL A 73 21.92 -43.26 -6.59
C VAL A 73 23.22 -43.95 -6.14
N HIS A 74 23.30 -44.32 -4.86
CA HIS A 74 24.41 -45.07 -4.31
C HIS A 74 23.94 -45.97 -3.17
N ILE A 75 24.75 -46.98 -2.85
CA ILE A 75 24.52 -47.91 -1.75
C ILE A 75 25.56 -47.60 -0.66
N GLY A 76 25.12 -47.48 0.60
CA GLY A 76 25.99 -47.13 1.72
C GLY A 76 26.04 -45.63 2.05
N PRO A 77 26.93 -45.20 2.97
CA PRO A 77 26.99 -43.82 3.45
C PRO A 77 27.37 -42.85 2.33
N CYS A 78 26.73 -41.69 2.32
CA CYS A 78 27.00 -40.64 1.33
C CYS A 78 28.32 -39.95 1.65
N GLN A 79 29.28 -40.03 0.73
CA GLN A 79 30.56 -39.29 0.81
C GLN A 79 30.57 -38.03 -0.08
N GLN A 80 29.52 -37.83 -0.87
CA GLN A 80 29.40 -36.68 -1.77
C GLN A 80 28.92 -35.45 -1.01
N PRO A 81 29.32 -34.23 -1.44
CA PRO A 81 28.84 -32.99 -0.86
C PRO A 81 27.33 -32.84 -1.04
N GLU A 82 26.71 -32.02 -0.18
CA GLU A 82 25.28 -31.74 -0.27
C GLU A 82 24.94 -31.03 -1.58
N LYS A 83 24.02 -31.64 -2.34
CA LYS A 83 23.53 -31.13 -3.62
C LYS A 83 22.06 -31.45 -3.80
N CYS A 84 21.28 -30.40 -4.04
CA CYS A 84 19.84 -30.54 -4.23
C CYS A 84 19.52 -31.04 -5.63
N VAL A 85 18.73 -32.11 -5.74
CA VAL A 85 18.30 -32.66 -7.05
C VAL A 85 17.35 -31.74 -7.83
N ASN A 86 16.67 -30.80 -7.16
CA ASN A 86 15.69 -29.93 -7.80
C ASN A 86 16.32 -28.62 -8.31
N CYS A 87 17.20 -27.99 -7.53
CA CYS A 87 17.79 -26.69 -7.87
C CYS A 87 19.31 -26.70 -8.07
N ASN A 88 19.95 -27.86 -7.89
CA ASN A 88 21.41 -28.04 -7.96
C ASN A 88 22.21 -27.15 -6.98
N GLY A 89 21.57 -26.65 -5.92
CA GLY A 89 22.20 -25.81 -4.90
C GLY A 89 22.96 -26.62 -3.83
N SER A 90 23.77 -25.93 -3.02
CA SER A 90 24.61 -26.47 -1.93
C SER A 90 23.81 -26.82 -0.66
N HIS A 91 22.72 -27.58 -0.81
CA HIS A 91 21.91 -28.08 0.30
C HIS A 91 21.27 -29.41 -0.08
N ASN A 92 20.95 -30.23 0.91
CA ASN A 92 20.20 -31.48 0.69
C ASN A 92 18.78 -31.24 0.14
N ALA A 93 18.21 -32.25 -0.52
CA ALA A 93 16.91 -32.17 -1.20
C ALA A 93 15.70 -31.90 -0.27
N LYS A 94 15.84 -32.08 1.06
CA LYS A 94 14.78 -31.84 2.05
C LYS A 94 14.81 -30.43 2.64
N SER A 95 15.79 -29.61 2.26
CA SER A 95 15.92 -28.25 2.81
C SER A 95 14.71 -27.37 2.45
N ARG A 96 14.22 -26.62 3.44
CA ARG A 96 13.16 -25.61 3.26
C ARG A 96 13.63 -24.34 2.56
N SER A 97 14.95 -24.13 2.47
CA SER A 97 15.53 -23.02 1.72
C SER A 97 15.53 -23.24 0.20
N CYS A 98 15.20 -24.46 -0.26
CA CYS A 98 15.18 -24.77 -1.68
C CYS A 98 14.14 -23.89 -2.42
N PRO A 99 14.50 -23.22 -3.53
CA PRO A 99 13.58 -22.41 -4.31
C PRO A 99 12.35 -23.20 -4.80
N PHE A 100 12.53 -24.48 -5.13
CA PHE A 100 11.43 -25.36 -5.53
C PHE A 100 10.49 -25.66 -4.36
N TYR A 101 11.02 -25.90 -3.16
CA TYR A 101 10.20 -26.07 -1.97
C TYR A 101 9.37 -24.81 -1.68
N ILE A 102 10.01 -23.64 -1.73
CA ILE A 102 9.35 -22.35 -1.50
C ILE A 102 8.25 -22.11 -2.54
N LYS A 103 8.51 -22.42 -3.81
CA LYS A 103 7.53 -22.32 -4.89
C LYS A 103 6.29 -23.21 -4.62
N GLU A 104 6.51 -24.47 -4.27
CA GLU A 104 5.43 -25.40 -3.94
C GLU A 104 4.65 -24.97 -2.69
N GLN A 105 5.34 -24.45 -1.68
CA GLN A 105 4.71 -23.88 -0.49
C GLN A 105 3.76 -22.74 -0.86
N LYS A 106 4.19 -21.80 -1.72
CA LYS A 106 3.35 -20.69 -2.19
C LYS A 106 2.14 -21.18 -3.01
N ILE A 107 2.30 -22.24 -3.79
CA ILE A 107 1.18 -22.86 -4.52
C ILE A 107 0.16 -23.45 -3.55
N LEU A 108 0.60 -24.14 -2.50
CA LEU A 108 -0.30 -24.69 -1.47
C LEU A 108 -0.97 -23.59 -0.63
N GLU A 109 -0.28 -22.50 -0.36
CA GLU A 109 -0.89 -21.30 0.24
C GLU A 109 -2.00 -20.73 -0.63
N LEU A 110 -1.74 -20.55 -1.93
CA LEU A 110 -2.73 -20.04 -2.88
C LEU A 110 -3.95 -20.96 -2.98
N LYS A 111 -3.70 -22.28 -3.02
CA LYS A 111 -4.75 -23.31 -2.97
C LYS A 111 -5.63 -23.14 -1.73
N CYS A 112 -5.01 -22.99 -0.56
CA CYS A 112 -5.70 -22.89 0.72
C CYS A 112 -6.51 -21.58 0.82
N ARG A 113 -5.92 -20.45 0.45
CA ARG A 113 -6.56 -19.12 0.52
C ARG A 113 -7.75 -18.98 -0.44
N ASN A 114 -7.64 -19.56 -1.64
CA ASN A 114 -8.65 -19.39 -2.69
C ASN A 114 -9.64 -20.56 -2.79
N HIS A 115 -9.49 -21.60 -1.96
CA HIS A 115 -10.34 -22.79 -1.99
C HIS A 115 -10.41 -23.48 -3.37
N ILE A 116 -9.30 -23.52 -4.09
CA ILE A 116 -9.18 -24.10 -5.44
C ILE A 116 -8.44 -25.43 -5.42
N THR A 117 -8.44 -26.13 -6.55
CA THR A 117 -7.64 -27.35 -6.72
C THR A 117 -6.15 -27.02 -6.83
N THR A 118 -5.28 -28.01 -6.54
CA THR A 118 -3.83 -27.83 -6.70
C THR A 118 -3.44 -27.52 -8.16
N GLY A 119 -4.15 -28.10 -9.13
CA GLY A 119 -3.90 -27.86 -10.55
C GLY A 119 -4.20 -26.41 -10.96
N GLU A 120 -5.34 -25.87 -10.52
CA GLU A 120 -5.70 -24.47 -10.75
C GLU A 120 -4.71 -23.52 -10.06
N ALA A 121 -4.33 -23.81 -8.81
CA ALA A 121 -3.34 -23.01 -8.09
C ALA A 121 -1.99 -22.95 -8.83
N ARG A 122 -1.54 -24.08 -9.41
CA ARG A 122 -0.33 -24.11 -10.25
C ARG A 122 -0.48 -23.25 -11.50
N ARG A 123 -1.61 -23.33 -12.18
CA ARG A 123 -1.89 -22.54 -13.39
C ARG A 123 -1.87 -21.04 -13.10
N ILE A 124 -2.57 -20.61 -12.05
CA ILE A 124 -2.59 -19.20 -11.62
C ILE A 124 -1.18 -18.73 -11.23
N PHE A 125 -0.44 -19.55 -10.47
CA PHE A 125 0.93 -19.21 -10.07
C PHE A 125 1.86 -19.03 -11.28
N GLN A 126 1.76 -19.91 -12.28
CA GLN A 126 2.53 -19.81 -13.52
C GLN A 126 2.14 -18.56 -14.33
N GLN A 127 0.85 -18.28 -14.48
CA GLN A 127 0.36 -17.08 -15.18
C GLN A 127 0.85 -15.79 -14.52
N ASN A 128 0.79 -15.71 -13.19
CA ASN A 128 1.30 -14.53 -12.47
C ASN A 128 2.81 -14.37 -12.62
N THR A 129 3.56 -15.48 -12.62
CA THR A 129 5.01 -15.45 -12.86
C THR A 129 5.32 -14.98 -14.29
N ALA A 130 4.57 -15.46 -15.29
CA ALA A 130 4.72 -15.07 -16.69
C ALA A 130 4.40 -13.57 -16.89
N LYS A 131 3.26 -13.10 -16.37
CA LYS A 131 2.89 -11.69 -16.40
C LYS A 131 3.94 -10.80 -15.74
N TYR A 132 4.45 -11.18 -14.57
CA TYR A 132 5.53 -10.44 -13.92
C TYR A 132 6.80 -10.40 -14.79
N SER A 133 7.19 -11.53 -15.40
CA SER A 133 8.36 -11.57 -16.28
C SER A 133 8.18 -10.77 -17.56
N GLU A 134 6.97 -10.68 -18.11
CA GLU A 134 6.63 -9.82 -19.23
C GLU A 134 6.74 -8.35 -18.83
N THR A 135 6.16 -7.96 -17.69
CA THR A 135 6.27 -6.59 -17.17
C THR A 135 7.73 -6.19 -16.96
N VAL A 136 8.58 -7.08 -16.43
CA VAL A 136 10.01 -6.81 -16.24
C VAL A 136 10.76 -6.73 -17.58
N LYS A 137 10.40 -7.55 -18.57
CA LYS A 137 11.01 -7.50 -19.92
C LYS A 137 10.59 -6.25 -20.71
N THR A 138 9.41 -5.70 -20.44
CA THR A 138 8.93 -4.46 -21.06
C THR A 138 9.37 -3.21 -20.30
N MET A 139 10.15 -3.31 -19.23
CA MET A 139 10.74 -2.13 -18.60
C MET A 139 11.82 -1.58 -19.54
N PRO A 140 11.67 -0.35 -20.06
CA PRO A 140 12.80 0.36 -20.66
C PRO A 140 13.80 0.68 -19.54
N ALA A 141 15.05 1.01 -19.92
CA ALA A 141 16.08 1.45 -18.99
C ALA A 141 15.54 2.50 -17.99
N VAL A 142 16.16 2.54 -16.81
CA VAL A 142 15.74 3.15 -15.53
C VAL A 142 15.34 4.64 -15.55
N THR A 143 15.24 5.30 -16.70
CA THR A 143 14.81 6.70 -16.83
C THR A 143 13.32 6.92 -16.48
N ASN A 144 12.44 5.95 -16.79
CA ASN A 144 10.99 6.15 -16.71
C ASN A 144 10.43 6.27 -15.27
N LEU A 145 11.10 5.70 -14.26
CA LEU A 145 10.64 5.79 -12.87
C LEU A 145 10.92 7.18 -12.29
N GLU A 146 12.07 7.74 -12.61
CA GLU A 146 12.48 9.08 -12.18
C GLU A 146 11.57 10.15 -12.81
N ASP A 147 11.29 10.03 -14.11
CA ASP A 147 10.33 10.91 -14.79
C ASP A 147 8.91 10.80 -14.21
N THR A 148 8.47 9.59 -13.86
CA THR A 148 7.16 9.37 -13.24
C THR A 148 7.09 9.94 -11.82
N ILE A 149 8.16 9.80 -11.04
CA ILE A 149 8.26 10.35 -9.69
C ILE A 149 8.27 11.88 -9.75
N ASN A 150 9.06 12.46 -10.65
CA ASN A 150 9.14 13.89 -10.89
C ASN A 150 7.78 14.44 -11.33
N ALA A 151 7.10 13.81 -12.28
CA ALA A 151 5.75 14.21 -12.70
C ALA A 151 4.73 14.18 -11.56
N LYS A 152 4.79 13.17 -10.68
CA LYS A 152 3.91 13.08 -9.51
C LYS A 152 4.23 14.12 -8.45
N PHE A 153 5.51 14.43 -8.27
CA PHE A 153 5.95 15.47 -7.35
C PHE A 153 5.50 16.86 -7.82
N GLU A 154 5.69 17.19 -9.09
CA GLU A 154 5.20 18.44 -9.69
C GLU A 154 3.68 18.57 -9.60
N THR A 155 2.95 17.49 -9.88
CA THR A 155 1.48 17.48 -9.73
C THR A 155 1.05 17.76 -8.29
N LEU A 156 1.78 17.22 -7.30
CA LEU A 156 1.50 17.46 -5.90
C LEU A 156 1.81 18.91 -5.50
N LEU A 157 2.95 19.45 -5.93
CA LEU A 157 3.32 20.84 -5.68
C LEU A 157 2.29 21.81 -6.26
N GLN A 158 1.84 21.58 -7.50
CA GLN A 158 0.80 22.39 -8.13
C GLN A 158 -0.51 22.33 -7.34
N ALA A 159 -0.94 21.14 -6.92
CA ALA A 159 -2.17 20.98 -6.16
C ALA A 159 -2.11 21.68 -4.79
N ILE A 160 -0.95 21.69 -4.14
CA ILE A 160 -0.73 22.42 -2.89
C ILE A 160 -0.79 23.92 -3.13
N ASN A 161 -0.12 24.42 -4.17
CA ASN A 161 -0.11 25.84 -4.52
C ASN A 161 -1.51 26.34 -4.86
N ASP A 162 -2.25 25.62 -5.70
CA ASP A 162 -3.64 25.92 -6.05
C ASP A 162 -4.55 25.96 -4.81
N LYS A 163 -4.32 25.05 -3.84
CA LYS A 163 -5.10 25.02 -2.61
C LYS A 163 -4.78 26.22 -1.72
N PHE A 164 -3.51 26.62 -1.65
CA PHE A 164 -3.08 27.78 -0.90
C PHE A 164 -3.67 29.06 -1.49
N GLU A 165 -3.57 29.25 -2.81
CA GLU A 165 -4.15 30.40 -3.51
C GLU A 165 -5.67 30.50 -3.31
N ARG A 166 -6.40 29.38 -3.42
CA ARG A 166 -7.85 29.36 -3.16
C ARG A 166 -8.18 29.74 -1.72
N GLN A 167 -7.41 29.25 -0.75
CA GLN A 167 -7.61 29.59 0.66
C GLN A 167 -7.30 31.07 0.93
N MET A 168 -6.22 31.61 0.35
CA MET A 168 -5.90 33.04 0.44
C MET A 168 -6.99 33.91 -0.17
N ALA A 169 -7.53 33.53 -1.33
CA ALA A 169 -8.61 34.27 -1.97
C ALA A 169 -9.90 34.28 -1.12
N ILE A 170 -10.27 33.12 -0.55
CA ILE A 170 -11.42 33.03 0.37
C ILE A 170 -11.19 33.90 1.61
N PHE A 171 -9.99 33.86 2.18
CA PHE A 171 -9.64 34.66 3.35
C PHE A 171 -9.66 36.17 3.06
N ALA A 172 -9.11 36.57 1.91
CA ALA A 172 -9.13 37.97 1.45
C ALA A 172 -10.57 38.47 1.23
N ASP A 173 -11.44 37.67 0.62
CA ASP A 173 -12.86 38.00 0.44
C ASP A 173 -13.60 38.12 1.78
N MET A 174 -13.34 37.21 2.72
CA MET A 174 -13.92 37.30 4.07
C MET A 174 -13.45 38.55 4.80
N LEU A 175 -12.16 38.89 4.71
CA LEU A 175 -11.61 40.11 5.29
C LEU A 175 -12.25 41.35 4.68
N GLN A 176 -12.35 41.42 3.35
CA GLN A 176 -12.97 42.55 2.65
C GLN A 176 -14.42 42.74 3.10
N LYS A 177 -15.22 41.66 3.15
CA LYS A 177 -16.61 41.71 3.63
C LYS A 177 -16.73 42.15 5.08
N SER A 178 -15.80 41.72 5.94
CA SER A 178 -15.77 42.13 7.34
C SER A 178 -15.46 43.62 7.48
N MET A 179 -14.49 44.13 6.71
CA MET A 179 -14.13 45.56 6.69
C MET A 179 -15.29 46.39 6.15
N ASP A 180 -15.93 45.97 5.07
CA ASP A 180 -17.09 46.65 4.50
C ASP A 180 -18.24 46.73 5.52
N CYS A 181 -18.50 45.66 6.25
CA CYS A 181 -19.51 45.64 7.32
C CYS A 181 -19.18 46.62 8.46
N ILE A 182 -17.92 46.64 8.90
CA ILE A 182 -17.45 47.57 9.94
C ILE A 182 -17.61 49.02 9.44
N CYS A 183 -17.14 49.31 8.22
CA CYS A 183 -17.28 50.62 7.60
C CYS A 183 -18.75 51.05 7.52
N GLN A 184 -19.65 50.19 7.05
CA GLN A 184 -21.09 50.48 6.96
C GLN A 184 -21.71 50.76 8.34
N ASN A 185 -21.35 49.99 9.37
CA ASN A 185 -21.85 50.21 10.73
C ASN A 185 -21.36 51.54 11.30
N LEU A 186 -20.08 51.87 11.11
CA LEU A 186 -19.54 53.17 11.49
C LEU A 186 -20.26 54.32 10.77
N CYS A 187 -20.54 54.16 9.48
CA CYS A 187 -21.30 55.14 8.69
C CYS A 187 -22.70 55.38 9.25
N LYS A 188 -23.41 54.30 9.63
CA LYS A 188 -24.75 54.39 10.23
C LYS A 188 -24.72 55.09 11.59
N ILE A 189 -23.73 54.80 12.43
CA ILE A 189 -23.55 55.46 13.73
C ILE A 189 -23.30 56.95 13.51
N ILE A 190 -22.36 57.33 12.64
CA ILE A 190 -22.06 58.73 12.34
C ILE A 190 -23.32 59.46 11.85
N ALA A 191 -24.13 58.84 10.99
CA ALA A 191 -25.38 59.41 10.48
C ALA A 191 -26.39 59.76 11.58
N GLN A 192 -26.43 59.00 12.68
CA GLN A 192 -27.34 59.23 13.81
C GLN A 192 -26.94 60.44 14.67
N PHE A 193 -25.66 60.82 14.67
CA PHE A 193 -25.14 61.97 15.40
C PHE A 193 -25.16 63.27 14.58
N VAL A 194 -25.56 63.23 13.31
CA VAL A 194 -25.66 64.44 12.47
C VAL A 194 -26.93 65.22 12.82
N ASP A 195 -26.72 66.43 13.32
CA ASP A 195 -27.77 67.35 13.79
C ASP A 195 -28.90 67.55 12.76
N PRO A 196 -30.18 67.42 13.14
CA PRO A 196 -31.32 67.60 12.23
C PRO A 196 -31.35 68.97 11.54
N SER A 197 -30.81 70.00 12.21
CA SER A 197 -30.71 71.40 11.78
C SER A 197 -29.62 71.69 10.74
N SER A 198 -28.75 70.72 10.42
CA SER A 198 -27.67 70.94 9.44
C SER A 198 -28.17 70.98 7.99
N SER A 199 -27.62 71.92 7.20
CA SER A 199 -28.00 72.19 5.80
C SER A 199 -27.96 70.93 4.92
N PRO A 200 -28.93 70.72 4.01
CA PRO A 200 -29.00 69.56 3.11
C PRO A 200 -27.72 69.34 2.29
N VAL A 201 -27.04 70.44 1.92
CA VAL A 201 -25.80 70.43 1.14
C VAL A 201 -24.64 69.88 1.97
N ARG A 202 -24.58 70.24 3.27
CA ARG A 202 -23.52 69.80 4.20
C ARG A 202 -23.67 68.33 4.56
N LYS A 203 -24.92 67.85 4.71
CA LYS A 203 -25.26 66.43 4.86
C LYS A 203 -24.83 65.62 3.63
N LYS A 204 -25.24 66.04 2.41
CA LYS A 204 -24.86 65.34 1.17
C LYS A 204 -23.34 65.22 0.97
N LYS A 205 -22.59 66.28 1.29
CA LYS A 205 -21.12 66.28 1.16
C LYS A 205 -20.40 65.39 2.19
N LEU A 206 -20.94 65.28 3.41
CA LEU A 206 -20.45 64.34 4.42
C LEU A 206 -20.69 62.89 3.99
N PHE A 207 -21.91 62.57 3.52
CA PHE A 207 -22.24 61.23 3.05
C PHE A 207 -21.48 60.84 1.77
N SER A 208 -21.23 61.78 0.84
CA SER A 208 -20.43 61.50 -0.35
C SER A 208 -18.98 61.20 -0.02
N ASN A 209 -18.36 61.96 0.89
CA ASN A 209 -16.98 61.74 1.31
C ASN A 209 -16.82 60.39 2.05
N LEU A 210 -17.81 60.00 2.85
CA LEU A 210 -17.79 58.75 3.61
C LEU A 210 -17.95 57.52 2.69
N HIS A 211 -18.82 57.61 1.68
CA HIS A 211 -18.91 56.61 0.61
C HIS A 211 -17.62 56.51 -0.21
N GLN A 212 -16.94 57.63 -0.44
CA GLN A 212 -15.67 57.67 -1.18
C GLN A 212 -14.54 56.99 -0.39
N MET A 213 -14.49 57.14 0.95
CA MET A 213 -13.54 56.43 1.81
C MET A 213 -13.75 54.92 1.82
N SER A 214 -15.00 54.44 1.76
CA SER A 214 -15.32 53.01 1.67
C SER A 214 -14.88 52.40 0.33
N GLY A 215 -14.80 53.20 -0.74
CA GLY A 215 -14.36 52.75 -2.06
C GLY A 215 -12.84 52.72 -2.26
N SER A 216 -12.06 53.40 -1.40
CA SER A 216 -10.59 53.48 -1.51
C SER A 216 -9.83 52.35 -0.80
N VAL A 217 -10.51 51.48 -0.05
CA VAL A 217 -9.90 50.35 0.68
C VAL A 217 -9.45 49.21 -0.26
N THR A 218 -9.89 49.21 -1.52
CA THR A 218 -9.66 48.15 -2.50
C THR A 218 -8.30 48.20 -3.22
N SER A 219 -7.41 49.14 -2.89
CA SER A 219 -6.05 49.24 -3.44
C SER A 219 -5.03 48.95 -2.34
N PHE A 220 -4.83 47.67 -2.04
CA PHE A 220 -3.54 47.21 -1.52
C PHE A 220 -2.79 46.61 -2.70
N ASP A 221 -2.11 47.46 -3.46
CA ASP A 221 -1.19 47.01 -4.50
C ASP A 221 -0.06 46.21 -3.84
N ALA A 222 0.02 44.93 -4.19
CA ALA A 222 1.15 44.08 -3.86
C ALA A 222 2.38 44.53 -4.67
N GLY A 223 3.09 45.53 -4.16
CA GLY A 223 4.40 45.94 -4.66
C GLY A 223 5.45 44.88 -4.37
N GLY A 224 5.54 43.86 -5.24
CA GLY A 224 6.68 42.95 -5.31
C GLY A 224 7.85 43.64 -6.01
N SER A 225 8.81 44.15 -5.25
CA SER A 225 10.09 44.60 -5.77
C SER A 225 10.90 43.39 -6.25
N ASN A 226 11.06 43.26 -7.56
CA ASN A 226 12.01 42.35 -8.19
C ASN A 226 13.44 42.85 -7.89
N ALA A 227 14.14 42.18 -6.98
CA ALA A 227 15.59 42.24 -6.89
C ALA A 227 16.14 40.87 -7.29
N SER A 228 16.58 40.79 -8.55
CA SER A 228 17.40 39.71 -9.09
C SER A 228 18.83 39.87 -8.58
N GLU A 229 19.28 39.01 -7.66
CA GLU A 229 20.69 38.81 -7.37
C GLU A 229 21.21 37.60 -8.15
N ASP A 230 21.99 37.90 -9.19
CA ASP A 230 22.93 36.96 -9.83
C ASP A 230 23.98 36.52 -8.81
N MET A 231 24.19 35.21 -8.68
CA MET A 231 25.29 34.63 -7.90
C MET A 231 26.28 33.98 -8.86
N PRO A 232 27.58 34.36 -8.87
CA PRO A 232 28.55 33.78 -9.77
C PRO A 232 29.02 32.41 -9.26
N LEU A 233 29.21 31.50 -10.21
CA LEU A 233 29.84 30.19 -10.02
C LEU A 233 31.27 30.35 -9.50
N GLY A 234 31.57 29.64 -8.41
CA GLY A 234 32.91 29.36 -7.89
C GLY A 234 32.94 27.95 -7.32
#